data_AF-A0A948WWL6-F1
#
_entry.id   AF-A0A948WWL6-F1
#
_cell.length_a   1.000
_cell.length_b   1.000
_cell.length_c   1.000
_cell.angle_alpha   90.00
_cell.angle_beta   90.00
_cell.angle_gamma   90.00
#
_symmetry.space_group_name_H-M   'P 1'
#
loop_
_entity.id
_entity.type
_entity.pdbx_description
1 polymer ?
#
loop_
_entity_poly.entity_id
_entity_poly.type
_entity_poly.pdbx_seq_one_letter_code
_entity_poly.pdbx_strand_id
1 'polypeptide(L)'
;MKIDGQAVTLHDAERTMLSLYWDKFVCESDKTWLMDKYKEERMNYLDANFSFIDGNRRRLKKVEQLWINARQRMENLSQRMGEREQEKFRRGERSADQLRVHIEVWNLEDTEEVSYGDDERDLWNICFGEDRNYHSYWGFLCESIGIHEKENTTYVRPHVSPLSADCKDWPTSLDCDFLRLKAHYQVSWQDMLKISRFYVTVDMHYK
;
A
#
# COMPACT_ATOMS: atom_id res chain seq x y z
N MET A 1 4.99 24.37 -6.91
CA MET A 1 3.70 23.74 -6.54
C MET A 1 2.71 24.87 -6.28
N LYS A 2 1.44 24.68 -6.63
CA LYS A 2 0.40 25.68 -6.35
C LYS A 2 -0.83 25.00 -5.76
N ILE A 3 -1.23 25.42 -4.58
CA ILE A 3 -2.47 24.96 -3.93
C ILE A 3 -3.38 26.19 -3.86
N ASP A 4 -4.59 26.09 -4.40
CA ASP A 4 -5.54 27.20 -4.54
C ASP A 4 -4.98 28.44 -5.25
N GLY A 5 -4.08 28.22 -6.22
CA GLY A 5 -3.50 29.29 -7.05
C GLY A 5 -2.35 30.08 -6.40
N GLN A 6 -2.03 29.84 -5.12
CA GLN A 6 -0.90 30.46 -4.42
C GLN A 6 0.38 29.63 -4.56
N ALA A 7 1.54 30.29 -4.56
CA ALA A 7 2.83 29.61 -4.59
C ALA A 7 3.15 29.03 -3.20
N VAL A 8 3.36 27.71 -3.14
CA VAL A 8 3.60 26.96 -1.89
C VAL A 8 4.85 26.09 -2.07
N THR A 9 5.69 25.99 -1.04
CA THR A 9 6.87 25.09 -1.08
C THR A 9 6.46 23.65 -0.75
N LEU A 10 7.28 22.67 -1.15
CA LEU A 10 7.04 21.26 -0.77
C LEU A 10 6.94 21.09 0.75
N HIS A 11 7.84 21.76 1.49
CA HIS A 11 7.85 21.72 2.94
C HIS A 11 6.56 22.25 3.56
N ASP A 12 5.99 23.32 3.01
CA ASP A 12 4.72 23.88 3.49
C ASP A 12 3.56 22.88 3.31
N ALA A 13 3.51 22.17 2.18
CA ALA A 13 2.48 21.14 1.96
C ALA A 13 2.66 19.95 2.91
N GLU A 14 3.88 19.43 3.05
CA GLU A 14 4.17 18.32 3.96
C GLU A 14 3.82 18.67 5.42
N ARG A 15 4.17 19.87 5.87
CA ARG A 15 3.80 20.37 7.20
C ARG A 15 2.28 20.53 7.37
N THR A 16 1.60 20.95 6.31
CA THR A 16 0.13 21.08 6.32
C THR A 16 -0.54 19.72 6.39
N MET A 17 -0.05 18.71 5.65
CA MET A 17 -0.52 17.33 5.73
C MET A 17 -0.39 16.79 7.15
N LEU A 18 0.79 16.94 7.77
CA LEU A 18 1.03 16.52 9.16
C LEU A 18 0.07 17.20 10.13
N SER A 19 -0.12 18.52 10.00
CA SER A 19 -1.02 19.28 10.87
C SER A 19 -2.48 18.85 10.70
N LEU A 20 -2.94 18.69 9.45
CA LEU A 20 -4.31 18.30 9.11
C LEU A 20 -4.66 16.91 9.64
N TYR A 21 -3.72 15.95 9.54
CA TYR A 21 -3.90 14.59 10.02
C TYR A 21 -4.31 14.55 11.51
N TRP A 22 -3.66 15.39 12.33
CA TRP A 22 -3.90 15.47 13.77
C TRP A 22 -4.99 16.46 14.20
N ASP A 23 -5.54 17.25 13.28
CA ASP A 23 -6.52 18.29 13.60
C ASP A 23 -7.86 17.67 14.02
N LYS A 24 -8.33 17.91 15.25
CA LYS A 24 -9.59 17.32 15.73
C LYS A 24 -10.84 18.13 15.35
N PHE A 25 -10.68 19.31 14.77
CA PHE A 25 -11.77 20.24 14.48
C PHE A 25 -12.26 20.15 13.03
N VAL A 26 -11.44 19.61 12.12
CA VAL A 26 -11.87 19.30 10.75
C VAL A 26 -12.57 17.94 10.74
N CYS A 27 -13.71 17.84 10.04
CA CYS A 27 -14.41 16.56 9.93
C CYS A 27 -13.62 15.57 9.05
N GLU A 28 -13.74 14.27 9.32
CA GLU A 28 -12.92 13.25 8.66
C GLU A 28 -13.10 13.22 7.14
N SER A 29 -14.32 13.47 6.62
CA SER A 29 -14.54 13.50 5.17
C SER A 29 -13.78 14.65 4.48
N ASP A 30 -13.75 15.83 5.10
CA ASP A 30 -13.03 16.97 4.58
C ASP A 30 -11.51 16.75 4.67
N LYS A 31 -11.04 16.12 5.76
CA LYS A 31 -9.65 15.71 5.89
C LYS A 31 -9.23 14.76 4.79
N THR A 32 -10.00 13.71 4.52
CA THR A 32 -9.69 12.76 3.45
C THR A 32 -9.58 13.48 2.12
N TRP A 33 -10.56 14.31 1.77
CA TRP A 33 -10.55 15.06 0.51
C TRP A 33 -9.35 16.02 0.40
N LEU A 34 -9.05 16.78 1.46
CA LEU A 34 -7.89 17.68 1.49
C LEU A 34 -6.58 16.90 1.41
N MET A 35 -6.47 15.79 2.16
CA MET A 35 -5.28 14.95 2.17
C MET A 35 -4.98 14.40 0.77
N ASP A 36 -5.99 13.93 0.05
CA ASP A 36 -5.85 13.46 -1.33
C ASP A 36 -5.29 14.56 -2.24
N LYS A 37 -5.75 15.81 -2.07
CA LYS A 37 -5.25 16.96 -2.84
C LYS A 37 -3.80 17.28 -2.52
N TYR A 38 -3.43 17.28 -1.24
CA TYR A 38 -2.03 17.52 -0.84
C TYR A 38 -1.09 16.40 -1.30
N LYS A 39 -1.53 15.12 -1.22
CA LYS A 39 -0.77 13.98 -1.76
C LYS A 39 -0.55 14.10 -3.26
N GLU A 40 -1.60 14.42 -4.02
CA GLU A 40 -1.54 14.62 -5.47
C GLU A 40 -0.53 15.72 -5.85
N GLU A 41 -0.61 16.89 -5.23
CA GLU A 41 0.32 18.01 -5.49
C GLU A 41 1.76 17.67 -5.10
N ARG A 42 1.96 17.03 -3.94
CA ARG A 42 3.27 16.56 -3.48
C ARG A 42 3.88 15.56 -4.48
N MET A 43 3.10 14.57 -4.90
CA MET A 43 3.50 13.56 -5.88
C MET A 43 3.92 14.24 -7.19
N ASN A 44 3.08 15.13 -7.73
CA ASN A 44 3.35 15.84 -8.98
C ASN A 44 4.63 16.67 -8.90
N TYR A 45 4.84 17.39 -7.79
CA TYR A 45 6.05 18.18 -7.57
C TYR A 45 7.31 17.30 -7.52
N LEU A 46 7.28 16.22 -6.74
CA LEU A 46 8.43 15.32 -6.57
C LEU A 46 8.75 14.54 -7.86
N ASP A 47 7.72 14.11 -8.59
CA ASP A 47 7.86 13.42 -9.87
C ASP A 47 8.41 14.34 -10.96
N ALA A 48 8.00 15.61 -11.00
CA ALA A 48 8.55 16.60 -11.94
C ALA A 48 10.05 16.84 -11.73
N ASN A 49 10.56 16.63 -10.51
CA ASN A 49 11.97 16.74 -10.17
C ASN A 49 12.70 15.38 -10.16
N PHE A 50 12.00 14.29 -10.47
CA PHE A 50 12.58 12.95 -10.43
C PHE A 50 13.35 12.65 -11.72
N SER A 51 14.61 12.25 -11.55
CA SER A 51 15.46 11.84 -12.67
C SER A 51 15.56 10.32 -12.77
N PHE A 52 15.19 9.76 -13.92
CA PHE A 52 15.35 8.34 -14.24
C PHE A 52 16.78 8.00 -14.69
N ILE A 53 17.75 8.27 -13.82
CA ILE A 53 19.14 7.84 -13.98
C ILE A 53 19.30 6.35 -13.63
N ASP A 54 20.40 5.73 -14.05
CA ASP A 54 20.64 4.29 -13.87
C ASP A 54 20.59 3.84 -12.41
N GLY A 55 21.04 4.67 -11.46
CA GLY A 55 20.94 4.39 -10.03
C GLY A 55 19.50 4.21 -9.58
N ASN A 56 18.65 5.19 -9.92
CA ASN A 56 17.22 5.19 -9.58
C ASN A 56 16.47 4.07 -10.29
N ARG A 57 16.73 3.84 -11.59
CA ARG A 57 16.12 2.74 -12.36
C ARG A 57 16.42 1.38 -11.73
N ARG A 58 17.69 1.13 -11.37
CA ARG A 58 18.09 -0.12 -10.70
C ARG A 58 17.42 -0.28 -9.34
N ARG A 59 17.31 0.81 -8.56
CA ARG A 59 16.64 0.75 -7.27
C ARG A 59 15.14 0.49 -7.42
N LEU A 60 14.43 1.14 -8.35
CA LEU A 60 13.02 0.85 -8.64
C LEU A 60 12.82 -0.63 -9.01
N LYS A 61 13.70 -1.19 -9.86
CA LYS A 61 13.66 -2.62 -10.20
C LYS A 61 13.88 -3.54 -8.99
N LYS A 62 14.70 -3.16 -8.02
CA LYS A 62 14.80 -3.90 -6.76
C LYS A 62 13.50 -3.85 -5.96
N VAL A 63 12.81 -2.70 -5.93
CA VAL A 63 11.51 -2.58 -5.24
C VAL A 63 10.43 -3.40 -5.94
N GLU A 64 10.39 -3.36 -7.28
CA GLU A 64 9.51 -4.22 -8.07
C GLU A 64 9.75 -5.69 -7.76
N GLN A 65 11.01 -6.13 -7.65
CA GLN A 65 11.31 -7.51 -7.27
C GLN A 65 10.84 -7.83 -5.83
N LEU A 66 10.95 -6.89 -4.89
CA LEU A 66 10.41 -7.06 -3.54
C LEU A 66 8.89 -7.25 -3.56
N TRP A 67 8.19 -6.50 -4.41
CA TRP A 67 6.75 -6.60 -4.63
C TRP A 67 6.37 -7.97 -5.22
N ILE A 68 7.03 -8.40 -6.31
CA ILE A 68 6.83 -9.72 -6.93
C ILE A 68 7.04 -10.84 -5.89
N ASN A 69 8.11 -10.75 -5.11
CA ASN A 69 8.40 -11.72 -4.07
C ASN A 69 7.32 -11.73 -2.97
N ALA A 70 6.77 -10.57 -2.61
CA ALA A 70 5.69 -10.47 -1.62
C ALA A 70 4.40 -11.12 -2.11
N ARG A 71 4.04 -10.91 -3.38
CA ARG A 71 2.89 -11.60 -4.01
C ARG A 71 3.05 -13.11 -4.01
N GLN A 72 4.22 -13.60 -4.43
CA GLN A 72 4.47 -15.04 -4.40
C GLN A 72 4.38 -15.62 -2.98
N ARG A 73 4.86 -14.87 -1.98
CA ARG A 73 4.71 -15.26 -0.56
C ARG A 73 3.25 -15.27 -0.12
N MET A 74 2.46 -14.28 -0.52
CA MET A 74 1.03 -14.20 -0.25
C MET A 74 0.31 -15.42 -0.82
N GLU A 75 0.47 -15.70 -2.12
CA GLU A 75 -0.16 -16.85 -2.79
C GLU A 75 0.18 -18.18 -2.10
N ASN A 76 1.47 -18.41 -1.81
CA ASN A 76 1.92 -19.62 -1.13
C ASN A 76 1.38 -19.72 0.30
N LEU A 77 1.27 -18.60 1.02
CA LEU A 77 0.76 -18.55 2.38
C LEU A 77 -0.75 -18.79 2.41
N SER A 78 -1.48 -18.09 1.54
CA SER A 78 -2.92 -18.25 1.26
C SER A 78 -3.26 -19.71 1.03
N GLN A 79 -2.58 -20.38 0.09
CA GLN A 79 -2.81 -21.79 -0.21
C GLN A 79 -2.56 -22.68 1.01
N ARG A 80 -1.37 -22.58 1.63
CA ARG A 80 -0.98 -23.43 2.75
C ARG A 80 -1.89 -23.27 3.97
N MET A 81 -2.30 -22.04 4.28
CA MET A 81 -3.19 -21.76 5.40
C MET A 81 -4.62 -22.21 5.09
N GLY A 82 -5.10 -21.98 3.87
CA GLY A 82 -6.40 -22.48 3.41
C GLY A 82 -6.52 -23.99 3.53
N GLU A 83 -5.55 -24.73 2.97
CA GLU A 83 -5.49 -26.20 3.07
C GLU A 83 -5.49 -26.69 4.53
N ARG A 84 -4.74 -26.01 5.41
CA ARG A 84 -4.65 -26.35 6.83
C ARG A 84 -5.98 -26.13 7.57
N GLU A 85 -6.63 -24.99 7.38
CA GLU A 85 -7.90 -24.71 8.05
C GLU A 85 -9.03 -25.64 7.54
N GLN A 86 -8.99 -26.01 6.26
CA GLN A 86 -9.91 -27.01 5.72
C GLN A 86 -9.69 -28.39 6.33
N GLU A 87 -8.44 -28.80 6.49
CA GLU A 87 -8.14 -30.09 7.10
C GLU A 87 -8.62 -30.15 8.55
N LYS A 88 -8.48 -29.05 9.30
CA LYS A 88 -9.09 -28.92 10.63
C LYS A 88 -10.61 -29.07 10.56
N PHE A 89 -11.27 -28.39 9.62
CA PHE A 89 -12.72 -28.50 9.43
C PHE A 89 -13.16 -29.94 9.15
N ARG A 90 -12.47 -30.65 8.23
CA ARG A 90 -12.77 -32.06 7.91
C ARG A 90 -12.61 -33.00 9.10
N ARG A 91 -11.70 -32.69 10.03
CA ARG A 91 -11.47 -33.45 11.27
C ARG A 91 -12.46 -33.08 12.39
N GLY A 92 -13.35 -32.11 12.17
CA GLY A 92 -14.24 -31.59 13.20
C GLY A 92 -13.52 -30.75 14.25
N GLU A 93 -12.29 -30.28 13.95
CA GLU A 93 -11.54 -29.36 14.81
C GLU A 93 -12.02 -27.92 14.59
N ARG A 94 -11.73 -27.04 15.56
CA ARG A 94 -11.97 -25.60 15.39
C ARG A 94 -11.12 -25.07 14.23
N SER A 95 -11.79 -24.59 13.21
CA SER A 95 -11.21 -23.99 12.01
C SER A 95 -11.74 -22.58 11.82
N ALA A 96 -10.97 -21.74 11.13
CA ALA A 96 -11.46 -20.45 10.66
C ALA A 96 -12.58 -20.66 9.63
N ASP A 97 -13.56 -19.75 9.59
CA ASP A 97 -14.56 -19.68 8.53
C ASP A 97 -13.97 -19.04 7.27
N GLN A 98 -13.12 -18.03 7.47
CA GLN A 98 -12.52 -17.22 6.42
C GLN A 98 -11.08 -16.86 6.79
N LEU A 99 -10.21 -16.93 5.79
CA LEU A 99 -8.87 -16.35 5.84
C LEU A 99 -8.83 -15.12 4.96
N ARG A 100 -8.17 -14.06 5.42
CA ARG A 100 -7.81 -12.91 4.60
C ARG A 100 -6.32 -12.71 4.69
N VAL A 101 -5.67 -12.58 3.55
CA VAL A 101 -4.23 -12.32 3.45
C VAL A 101 -4.07 -10.96 2.78
N HIS A 102 -3.21 -10.11 3.32
CA HIS A 102 -3.04 -8.73 2.92
C HIS A 102 -1.58 -8.47 2.56
N ILE A 103 -1.32 -7.64 1.55
CA ILE A 103 0.02 -7.08 1.30
C ILE A 103 0.01 -5.58 1.54
N GLU A 104 0.93 -5.13 2.39
CA GLU A 104 1.10 -3.73 2.78
C GLU A 104 2.55 -3.28 2.56
N VAL A 105 2.75 -1.98 2.37
CA VAL A 105 4.10 -1.39 2.40
C VAL A 105 4.62 -1.38 3.84
N TRP A 106 5.88 -1.75 4.03
CA TRP A 106 6.51 -1.78 5.36
C TRP A 106 6.74 -0.36 5.91
N ASN A 107 6.64 -0.19 7.24
CA ASN A 107 6.85 1.09 7.91
C ASN A 107 8.35 1.47 7.98
N LEU A 108 8.69 2.74 7.74
CA LEU A 108 10.05 3.24 7.87
C LEU A 108 10.58 3.22 9.30
N GLU A 109 9.71 3.26 10.32
CA GLU A 109 10.12 3.17 11.74
C GLU A 109 10.89 1.90 12.06
N ASP A 110 10.64 0.83 11.31
CA ASP A 110 11.15 -0.51 11.57
C ASP A 110 12.40 -0.84 10.70
N THR A 111 12.99 0.14 10.01
CA THR A 111 14.18 -0.11 9.18
C THR A 111 15.48 0.09 9.96
N GLU A 112 16.22 -0.99 10.19
CA GLU A 112 17.52 -0.96 10.89
C GLU A 112 18.64 -0.25 10.12
N GLU A 113 18.51 -0.13 8.79
CA GLU A 113 19.58 0.37 7.90
C GLU A 113 19.59 1.89 7.74
N VAL A 114 18.46 2.57 7.97
CA VAL A 114 18.30 4.01 7.73
C VAL A 114 17.53 4.65 8.88
N SER A 115 18.13 5.67 9.50
CA SER A 115 17.46 6.48 10.52
C SER A 115 16.69 7.61 9.84
N TYR A 116 15.36 7.53 9.90
CA TYR A 116 14.45 8.55 9.39
C TYR A 116 13.99 9.47 10.52
N GLY A 117 13.84 10.76 10.23
CA GLY A 117 13.31 11.72 11.21
C GLY A 117 11.83 11.49 11.51
N ASP A 118 11.34 11.98 12.64
CA ASP A 118 9.93 11.82 13.07
C ASP A 118 8.94 12.27 11.99
N ASP A 119 9.11 13.48 11.48
CA ASP A 119 8.27 14.03 10.41
C ASP A 119 8.25 13.15 9.14
N GLU A 120 9.38 12.52 8.79
CA GLU A 120 9.47 11.65 7.62
C GLU A 120 8.73 10.32 7.84
N ARG A 121 8.77 9.81 9.07
CA ARG A 121 8.05 8.59 9.47
C ARG A 121 6.54 8.85 9.54
N ASP A 122 6.14 10.00 10.08
CA ASP A 122 4.73 10.42 10.09
C ASP A 122 4.20 10.65 8.67
N LEU A 123 4.96 11.32 7.80
CA LEU A 123 4.58 11.47 6.38
C LEU A 123 4.48 10.12 5.68
N TRP A 124 5.37 9.18 5.99
CA TRP A 124 5.28 7.82 5.46
C TRP A 124 3.99 7.13 5.90
N ASN A 125 3.66 7.22 7.19
CA ASN A 125 2.41 6.68 7.73
C ASN A 125 1.18 7.36 7.12
N ILE A 126 1.23 8.65 6.82
CA ILE A 126 0.15 9.35 6.10
C ILE A 126 0.04 8.83 4.66
N CYS A 127 1.16 8.58 3.99
CA CYS A 127 1.17 8.15 2.58
C CYS A 127 0.79 6.68 2.38
N PHE A 128 1.35 5.79 3.19
CA PHE A 128 1.26 4.33 3.05
C PHE A 128 0.51 3.63 4.20
N GLY A 129 0.08 4.36 5.23
CA GLY A 129 -0.60 3.78 6.38
C GLY A 129 -1.94 3.18 6.01
N GLU A 130 -2.24 2.04 6.64
CA GLU A 130 -3.42 1.22 6.39
C GLU A 130 -4.26 1.14 7.65
N ASP A 131 -5.57 1.33 7.50
CA ASP A 131 -6.48 1.27 8.64
C ASP A 131 -6.99 -0.15 8.92
N ARG A 132 -6.14 -0.91 9.62
CA ARG A 132 -6.34 -2.32 9.96
C ARG A 132 -7.53 -2.59 10.88
N ASN A 133 -7.99 -1.58 11.62
CA ASN A 133 -9.01 -1.76 12.67
C ASN A 133 -10.44 -1.54 12.15
N TYR A 134 -10.61 -0.65 11.17
CA TYR A 134 -11.93 -0.28 10.66
C TYR A 134 -12.29 -1.00 9.36
N HIS A 135 -11.30 -1.45 8.59
CA HIS A 135 -11.53 -2.15 7.34
C HIS A 135 -11.08 -3.61 7.42
N SER A 136 -12.01 -4.53 7.18
CA SER A 136 -11.73 -5.97 7.03
C SER A 136 -10.90 -6.32 5.79
N TYR A 137 -10.78 -5.38 4.86
CA TYR A 137 -10.06 -5.49 3.61
C TYR A 137 -9.21 -4.24 3.48
N TRP A 138 -7.93 -4.35 3.81
CA TRP A 138 -6.94 -3.26 3.77
C TRP A 138 -5.70 -3.70 2.98
N GLY A 139 -4.76 -2.76 2.82
CA GLY A 139 -3.56 -2.98 2.04
C GLY A 139 -3.82 -2.82 0.55
N PHE A 140 -2.73 -2.93 -0.22
CA PHE A 140 -2.80 -2.79 -1.66
C PHE A 140 -3.52 -3.98 -2.32
N LEU A 141 -3.25 -5.19 -1.82
CA LEU A 141 -3.85 -6.43 -2.32
C LEU A 141 -4.38 -7.25 -1.13
N CYS A 142 -5.63 -7.72 -1.25
CA CYS A 142 -6.24 -8.63 -0.31
C CYS A 142 -6.78 -9.88 -1.02
N GLU A 143 -6.38 -11.05 -0.55
CA GLU A 143 -6.96 -12.35 -0.93
C GLU A 143 -7.82 -12.86 0.21
N SER A 144 -9.05 -13.24 -0.12
CA SER A 144 -10.01 -13.79 0.84
C SER A 144 -10.37 -15.21 0.44
N ILE A 145 -10.29 -16.15 1.37
CA ILE A 145 -10.53 -17.57 1.16
C ILE A 145 -11.63 -18.03 2.11
N GLY A 146 -12.74 -18.54 1.57
CA GLY A 146 -13.78 -19.21 2.35
C GLY A 146 -13.38 -20.65 2.66
N ILE A 147 -13.31 -21.03 3.93
CA ILE A 147 -12.85 -22.37 4.35
C ILE A 147 -13.97 -23.40 4.31
N HIS A 148 -15.19 -23.00 4.68
CA HIS A 148 -16.35 -23.90 4.79
C HIS A 148 -17.22 -23.90 3.52
N GLU A 149 -16.82 -23.19 2.46
CA GLU A 149 -17.52 -23.21 1.17
C GLU A 149 -17.28 -24.54 0.45
N LYS A 150 -18.28 -25.02 -0.32
CA LYS A 150 -18.25 -26.35 -0.98
C LYS A 150 -17.06 -26.52 -1.95
N GLU A 151 -16.57 -25.42 -2.49
CA GLU A 151 -15.34 -25.30 -3.26
C GLU A 151 -14.51 -24.16 -2.67
N ASN A 152 -13.18 -24.23 -2.81
CA ASN A 152 -12.27 -23.15 -2.41
C ASN A 152 -12.59 -21.89 -3.23
N THR A 153 -13.51 -21.06 -2.76
CA THR A 153 -13.74 -19.77 -3.43
C THR A 153 -12.72 -18.78 -2.90
N THR A 154 -11.65 -18.63 -3.68
CA THR A 154 -10.69 -17.56 -3.50
C THR A 154 -11.21 -16.32 -4.19
N TYR A 155 -11.46 -15.27 -3.41
CA TYR A 155 -11.78 -13.95 -3.90
C TYR A 155 -10.53 -13.08 -3.79
N VAL A 156 -9.92 -12.79 -4.93
CA VAL A 156 -8.86 -11.78 -5.00
C VAL A 156 -9.53 -10.43 -5.18
N ARG A 157 -9.43 -9.55 -4.18
CA ARG A 157 -9.92 -8.18 -4.27
C ARG A 157 -8.72 -7.24 -4.34
N PRO A 158 -8.31 -6.79 -5.54
CA PRO A 158 -7.48 -5.60 -5.62
C PRO A 158 -8.32 -4.43 -5.09
N HIS A 159 -7.79 -3.69 -4.12
CA HIS A 159 -8.39 -2.44 -3.67
C HIS A 159 -8.24 -1.31 -4.69
N VAL A 160 -7.48 -1.57 -5.74
CA VAL A 160 -7.20 -0.63 -6.82
C VAL A 160 -8.22 -0.82 -7.93
N SER A 161 -8.90 0.26 -8.28
CA SER A 161 -9.58 0.32 -9.56
C SER A 161 -8.55 0.09 -10.68
N PRO A 162 -8.87 -0.67 -11.73
CA PRO A 162 -7.98 -0.79 -12.88
C PRO A 162 -7.62 0.62 -13.37
N LEU A 163 -6.33 0.88 -13.60
CA LEU A 163 -5.89 2.13 -14.21
C LEU A 163 -6.67 2.31 -15.53
N SER A 164 -7.35 3.43 -15.68
CA SER A 164 -8.03 3.78 -16.94
C SER A 164 -7.03 4.03 -18.09
N ALA A 165 -5.76 4.21 -17.76
CA ALA A 165 -4.66 4.38 -18.69
C ALA A 165 -3.91 3.05 -18.87
N ASP A 166 -3.74 2.64 -20.13
CA ASP A 166 -2.86 1.54 -20.52
C ASP A 166 -1.47 1.80 -19.91
N CYS A 167 -0.91 0.84 -19.16
CA CYS A 167 0.46 0.95 -18.61
C CYS A 167 1.53 1.22 -19.69
N LYS A 168 1.17 1.11 -20.97
CA LYS A 168 2.00 1.37 -22.15
C LYS A 168 2.50 2.81 -22.22
N ASP A 169 1.80 3.76 -21.60
CA ASP A 169 2.17 5.18 -21.62
C ASP A 169 3.24 5.54 -20.55
N TRP A 170 3.62 4.59 -19.69
CA TRP A 170 4.61 4.84 -18.65
C TRP A 170 6.03 4.62 -19.22
N PRO A 171 6.96 5.57 -19.02
CA PRO A 171 8.28 5.59 -19.67
C PRO A 171 9.27 4.53 -19.13
N THR A 172 8.78 3.51 -18.44
CA THR A 172 9.58 2.55 -17.69
C THR A 172 9.17 1.12 -18.01
N SER A 173 10.15 0.22 -18.13
CA SER A 173 9.93 -1.23 -18.25
C SER A 173 9.38 -1.88 -16.97
N LEU A 174 8.71 -1.12 -16.11
CA LEU A 174 8.19 -1.56 -14.83
C LEU A 174 6.85 -2.30 -15.02
N ASP A 175 6.59 -3.26 -14.14
CA ASP A 175 5.37 -4.06 -14.11
C ASP A 175 4.14 -3.19 -13.82
N CYS A 176 3.02 -3.50 -14.48
CA CYS A 176 1.76 -2.78 -14.33
C CYS A 176 1.26 -2.72 -12.88
N ASP A 177 1.38 -3.81 -12.12
CA ASP A 177 0.89 -3.84 -10.74
C ASP A 177 1.81 -3.01 -9.83
N PHE A 178 3.10 -2.91 -10.17
CA PHE A 178 4.01 -2.00 -9.49
C PHE A 178 3.69 -0.52 -9.76
N LEU A 179 3.23 -0.18 -10.97
CA LEU A 179 2.73 1.16 -11.30
C LEU A 179 1.43 1.48 -10.55
N ARG A 180 0.53 0.48 -10.44
CA ARG A 180 -0.71 0.59 -9.66
C ARG A 180 -0.43 0.84 -8.18
N LEU A 181 0.63 0.24 -7.62
CA LEU A 181 1.07 0.49 -6.24
C LEU A 181 1.31 1.98 -5.99
N LYS A 182 2.11 2.62 -6.86
CA LYS A 182 2.37 4.07 -6.78
C LYS A 182 1.08 4.88 -6.84
N ALA A 183 0.19 4.54 -7.78
CA ALA A 183 -1.07 5.26 -7.98
C ALA A 183 -2.04 5.09 -6.80
N HIS A 184 -2.14 3.88 -6.24
CA HIS A 184 -3.02 3.58 -5.11
C HIS A 184 -2.69 4.43 -3.88
N TYR A 185 -1.40 4.54 -3.53
CA TYR A 185 -0.96 5.36 -2.40
C TYR A 185 -0.77 6.84 -2.75
N GLN A 186 -0.92 7.22 -4.02
CA GLN A 186 -0.66 8.59 -4.54
C GLN A 186 0.72 9.13 -4.15
N VAL A 187 1.75 8.30 -4.29
CA VAL A 187 3.12 8.61 -3.87
C VAL A 187 4.03 8.93 -5.04
N SER A 188 5.13 9.64 -4.77
CA SER A 188 6.14 9.96 -5.78
C SER A 188 7.08 8.79 -6.07
N TRP A 189 7.81 8.87 -7.17
CA TRP A 189 8.90 7.93 -7.45
C TRP A 189 9.99 7.92 -6.38
N GLN A 190 10.25 9.06 -5.73
CA GLN A 190 11.21 9.14 -4.65
C GLN A 190 10.77 8.33 -3.43
N ASP A 191 9.47 8.35 -3.12
CA ASP A 191 8.91 7.53 -2.03
C ASP A 191 8.97 6.04 -2.40
N MET A 192 8.65 5.69 -3.65
CA MET A 192 8.76 4.31 -4.14
C MET A 192 10.19 3.76 -3.99
N LEU A 193 11.23 4.58 -4.20
CA LEU A 193 12.63 4.17 -3.99
C LEU A 193 12.96 3.81 -2.54
N LYS A 194 12.22 4.37 -1.58
CA LYS A 194 12.45 4.14 -0.14
C LYS A 194 11.85 2.83 0.35
N ILE A 195 10.87 2.27 -0.36
CA ILE A 195 10.25 0.98 0.01
C ILE A 195 11.32 -0.10 0.10
N SER A 196 11.54 -0.60 1.30
CA SER A 196 12.57 -1.61 1.59
C SER A 196 11.98 -3.01 1.74
N ARG A 197 10.69 -3.11 2.10
CA ARG A 197 9.98 -4.37 2.38
C ARG A 197 8.48 -4.23 2.16
N PHE A 198 7.79 -5.37 2.11
CA PHE A 198 6.34 -5.49 2.12
C PHE A 198 5.93 -6.50 3.19
N TYR A 199 4.93 -6.16 3.99
CA TYR A 199 4.29 -7.07 4.94
C TYR A 199 3.31 -7.99 4.22
N VAL A 200 3.26 -9.25 4.65
CA VAL A 200 2.16 -10.17 4.31
C VAL A 200 1.46 -10.52 5.61
N THR A 201 0.28 -9.95 5.82
CA THR A 201 -0.48 -10.09 7.07
C THR A 201 -1.62 -11.09 6.85
N VAL A 202 -1.92 -11.93 7.85
CA VAL A 202 -3.03 -12.87 7.81
C VAL A 202 -4.03 -12.52 8.91
N ASP A 203 -5.28 -12.33 8.52
CA ASP A 203 -6.43 -12.22 9.39
C ASP A 203 -7.28 -13.50 9.29
N MET A 204 -7.66 -14.07 10.42
CA MET A 204 -8.44 -15.30 10.49
C MET A 204 -9.73 -15.04 11.24
N HIS A 205 -10.84 -15.21 10.55
CA HIS A 205 -12.16 -15.02 11.13
C HIS A 205 -12.73 -16.36 11.60
N TYR A 206 -13.13 -16.41 12.88
CA TYR A 206 -13.78 -17.57 13.50
C TYR A 206 -15.19 -17.17 13.96
N LYS A 207 -16.20 -17.98 13.66
CA LYS A 207 -17.53 -17.90 14.29
C LYS A 207 -17.58 -18.60 15.65
#